data_AF-A0A0F9FTG2-F1
#
_entry.id   AF-A0A0F9FTG2-F1
#
_cell.length_a   1.000
_cell.length_b   1.000
_cell.length_c   1.000
_cell.angle_alpha   90.00
_cell.angle_beta   90.00
_cell.angle_gamma   90.00
#
_symmetry.space_group_name_H-M   'P 1'
#
loop_
_entity.id
_entity.type
_entity.pdbx_description
1 polymer ?
#
loop_
_entity_poly.entity_id
_entity_poly.type
_entity_poly.pdbx_seq_one_letter_code
_entity_poly.pdbx_strand_id
1 'polypeptide(L)'
;MNLKYKFCLHKAYFEKGYSLSHYILKLIAIIGLTSGDLNSTLWMASGYTIGCYFLGYFWYKFRMIDEEIEVGNRFNKFVKETRKFIKSKYL
;
A
#
# COMPACT_ATOMS: atom_id res chain seq x y z
N MET A 1 -13.84 -19.52 5.95
CA MET A 1 -13.40 -18.34 5.16
C MET A 1 -13.21 -18.77 3.71
N ASN A 2 -13.97 -18.20 2.78
CA ASN A 2 -13.96 -18.61 1.36
C ASN A 2 -12.58 -18.42 0.70
N LEU A 3 -12.21 -19.33 -0.21
CA LEU A 3 -10.94 -19.26 -0.95
C LEU A 3 -10.78 -17.94 -1.72
N LYS A 4 -11.88 -17.45 -2.32
CA LYS A 4 -11.93 -16.15 -3.02
C LYS A 4 -11.54 -14.99 -2.12
N TYR A 5 -12.01 -15.00 -0.86
CA TYR A 5 -11.68 -13.95 0.11
C TYR A 5 -10.19 -13.96 0.47
N LYS A 6 -9.60 -15.15 0.67
CA LYS A 6 -8.15 -15.28 0.91
C LYS A 6 -7.34 -14.70 -0.25
N PHE A 7 -7.73 -15.00 -1.49
CA PHE A 7 -7.05 -14.48 -2.67
C PHE A 7 -7.13 -12.94 -2.75
N CYS A 8 -8.32 -12.37 -2.53
CA CYS A 8 -8.48 -10.91 -2.48
C CYS A 8 -7.62 -10.27 -1.38
N LEU A 9 -7.50 -10.93 -0.22
CA LEU A 9 -6.69 -10.44 0.88
C LEU A 9 -5.19 -10.42 0.53
N HIS A 10 -4.69 -11.51 -0.06
CA HIS A 10 -3.30 -11.59 -0.52
C HIS A 10 -2.99 -10.55 -1.60
N LYS A 11 -3.92 -10.35 -2.55
CA LYS A 11 -3.81 -9.29 -3.56
C LYS A 11 -3.71 -7.91 -2.89
N ALA A 12 -4.57 -7.63 -1.91
CA ALA A 12 -4.59 -6.36 -1.21
C ALA A 12 -3.28 -6.08 -0.45
N TYR A 13 -2.67 -7.12 0.15
CA TYR A 13 -1.35 -7.01 0.77
C TYR A 13 -0.29 -6.59 -0.24
N PHE A 14 -0.26 -7.23 -1.41
CA PHE A 14 0.71 -6.89 -2.44
C PHE A 14 0.54 -5.46 -2.95
N GLU A 15 -0.69 -5.05 -3.31
CA GLU A 15 -0.98 -3.71 -3.81
C GLU A 15 -0.61 -2.62 -2.79
N LYS A 16 -0.89 -2.85 -1.50
CA LYS A 16 -0.54 -1.90 -0.43
C LYS A 16 0.95 -1.74 -0.28
N GLY A 17 1.70 -2.85 -0.23
CA GLY A 17 3.15 -2.81 -0.12
C GLY A 17 3.78 -2.11 -1.32
N TYR A 18 3.33 -2.48 -2.53
CA TYR A 18 3.76 -1.85 -3.77
C TYR A 18 3.53 -0.34 -3.78
N SER A 19 2.35 0.11 -3.33
CA SER A 19 2.03 1.54 -3.25
C SER A 19 2.97 2.31 -2.32
N LEU A 20 3.29 1.73 -1.16
CA LEU A 20 4.19 2.32 -0.16
C LEU A 20 5.64 2.41 -0.65
N SER A 21 6.11 1.42 -1.41
CA SER A 21 7.51 1.32 -1.84
C SER A 21 7.73 1.60 -3.33
N HIS A 22 6.76 2.19 -4.04
CA HIS A 22 6.81 2.30 -5.52
C HIS A 22 8.07 3.02 -6.05
N TYR A 23 8.68 3.91 -5.25
CA TYR A 23 9.94 4.58 -5.59
C TYR A 23 11.13 3.62 -5.64
N ILE A 24 11.15 2.58 -4.81
CA ILE A 24 12.21 1.57 -4.77
C ILE A 24 12.22 0.76 -6.08
N LEU A 25 11.05 0.45 -6.63
CA LEU A 25 10.97 -0.19 -7.95
C LEU A 25 11.65 0.65 -9.04
N LYS A 26 11.44 1.97 -9.02
CA LYS A 26 12.08 2.89 -9.98
C LYS A 26 13.61 2.84 -9.84
N LEU A 27 14.13 2.76 -8.61
CA LEU A 27 15.56 2.61 -8.37
C LEU A 27 16.10 1.29 -8.91
N ILE A 28 15.41 0.17 -8.67
CA ILE A 28 15.81 -1.15 -9.21
C ILE A 28 15.82 -1.13 -10.73
N ALA A 29 14.82 -0.50 -11.37
CA ALA A 29 14.77 -0.36 -12.82
C ALA A 29 15.94 0.45 -13.37
N ILE A 30 16.31 1.56 -12.72
CA ILE A 30 17.47 2.38 -13.13
C ILE A 30 18.78 1.58 -12.97
N ILE A 31 18.96 0.87 -11.86
CA ILE A 31 20.15 0.03 -11.61
C ILE A 31 20.25 -1.08 -12.68
N GLY A 32 19.13 -1.72 -13.01
CA GLY A 32 19.12 -2.77 -14.03
C GLY A 32 19.44 -2.26 -15.44
N LEU A 33 18.88 -1.10 -15.81
CA LEU A 33 19.20 -0.45 -17.07
C LEU A 33 20.67 -0.01 -17.16
N THR A 34 21.24 0.44 -16.04
CA THR A 34 22.63 0.95 -16.00
C THR A 34 23.66 -0.17 -15.95
N SER A 35 23.35 -1.28 -15.26
CA SER A 35 24.28 -2.41 -15.11
C SER A 35 24.30 -3.34 -16.33
N GLY A 36 23.21 -3.39 -17.10
CA GLY A 36 23.06 -4.32 -18.24
C GLY A 36 22.97 -5.79 -17.84
N ASP A 37 23.00 -6.11 -16.54
CA ASP A 37 22.92 -7.47 -16.03
C ASP A 37 21.47 -7.83 -15.66
N LEU A 38 20.87 -8.65 -16.52
CA LEU A 38 19.50 -9.11 -16.35
C LEU A 38 19.34 -10.00 -15.13
N ASN A 39 20.32 -10.84 -14.80
CA ASN A 39 20.18 -11.83 -13.72
C ASN A 39 20.14 -11.16 -12.35
N SER A 40 21.07 -10.25 -12.06
CA SER A 40 21.05 -9.50 -10.80
C SER A 40 19.79 -8.64 -10.67
N THR A 41 19.36 -8.00 -11.77
CA THR A 41 18.12 -7.21 -11.81
C THR A 41 16.89 -8.06 -11.49
N LEU A 42 16.82 -9.28 -12.03
CA LEU A 42 15.71 -10.19 -11.79
C LEU A 42 15.66 -10.68 -10.34
N TRP A 43 16.82 -10.94 -9.73
CA TRP A 43 16.92 -11.26 -8.30
C TRP A 43 16.49 -10.09 -7.41
N MET A 44 16.92 -8.87 -7.72
CA MET A 44 16.50 -7.66 -7.00
C MET A 44 14.99 -7.43 -7.11
N ALA A 45 14.42 -7.57 -8.31
CA ALA A 45 12.98 -7.44 -8.54
C ALA A 45 12.16 -8.52 -7.82
N SER A 46 12.67 -9.76 -7.76
CA SER A 46 12.04 -10.85 -7.02
C SER A 46 12.07 -10.60 -5.51
N GLY A 47 13.22 -10.16 -4.98
CA GLY A 47 13.34 -9.75 -3.58
C GLY A 47 12.41 -8.59 -3.23
N TYR A 48 12.29 -7.60 -4.11
CA TYR A 48 11.35 -6.49 -3.97
C TYR A 48 9.89 -6.94 -3.96
N THR A 49 9.51 -7.89 -4.83
CA THR A 49 8.15 -8.45 -4.89
C THR A 49 7.78 -9.11 -3.56
N ILE A 50 8.69 -9.92 -3.01
CA ILE A 50 8.50 -10.56 -1.69
C ILE A 50 8.43 -9.49 -0.59
N GLY A 51 9.32 -8.50 -0.63
CA GLY A 51 9.34 -7.38 0.31
C GLY A 51 8.03 -6.59 0.32
N CYS A 52 7.49 -6.25 -0.85
CA CYS A 52 6.18 -5.60 -0.98
C CYS A 52 5.08 -6.41 -0.29
N TYR A 53 5.03 -7.71 -0.56
CA TYR A 53 4.00 -8.56 0.02
C TYR A 53 4.04 -8.55 1.56
N PHE A 54 5.23 -8.69 2.16
CA PHE A 54 5.37 -8.64 3.62
C PHE A 54 5.09 -7.26 4.18
N LEU A 55 5.56 -6.19 3.53
CA LEU A 55 5.33 -4.82 3.97
C LEU A 55 3.84 -4.50 4.02
N GLY A 56 3.08 -4.86 2.97
CA GLY A 56 1.63 -4.73 2.97
C GLY A 56 0.96 -5.65 4.00
N TYR A 57 1.39 -6.90 4.14
CA TYR A 57 0.88 -7.81 5.18
C TYR A 57 1.02 -7.20 6.58
N PHE A 58 2.16 -6.61 6.92
CA PHE A 58 2.35 -5.93 8.21
C PHE A 58 1.44 -4.72 8.34
N TRP A 59 1.25 -3.94 7.28
CA TRP A 59 0.37 -2.78 7.27
C TRP A 59 -1.09 -3.15 7.62
N TYR A 60 -1.58 -4.25 7.06
CA TYR A 60 -2.90 -4.79 7.39
C TYR A 60 -2.92 -5.44 8.79
N LYS A 61 -1.87 -6.18 9.17
CA LYS A 61 -1.79 -6.88 10.45
C LYS A 61 -1.80 -5.93 11.65
N PHE A 62 -1.14 -4.77 11.54
CA PHE A 62 -1.09 -3.74 12.57
C PHE A 62 -2.23 -2.72 12.47
N ARG A 63 -3.23 -2.95 11.61
CA ARG A 63 -4.36 -2.03 11.38
C ARG A 63 -3.95 -0.61 10.97
N MET A 64 -2.76 -0.45 10.40
CA MET A 64 -2.25 0.85 9.96
C MET A 64 -3.09 1.48 8.84
N ILE A 65 -3.92 0.68 8.15
CA ILE A 65 -4.84 1.15 7.13
C ILE A 65 -5.95 2.02 7.69
N ASP A 66 -6.51 1.63 8.85
CA ASP A 66 -7.57 2.41 9.49
C ASP A 66 -7.04 3.79 9.89
N GLU A 67 -5.83 3.82 10.46
CA GLU A 67 -5.08 5.02 10.82
C GLU A 67 -4.76 5.89 9.59
N GLU A 68 -4.27 5.28 8.50
CA GLU A 68 -3.94 5.98 7.26
C GLU A 68 -5.17 6.65 6.64
N ILE A 69 -6.32 5.97 6.64
CA ILE A 69 -7.59 6.53 6.18
C ILE A 69 -8.01 7.71 7.06
N GLU A 70 -7.90 7.61 8.39
CA GLU A 70 -8.27 8.71 9.27
C GLU A 70 -7.34 9.91 9.10
N VAL A 71 -6.03 9.70 8.93
CA VAL A 71 -5.09 10.77 8.59
C VAL A 71 -5.50 11.43 7.27
N GLY A 72 -5.82 10.65 6.23
CA GLY A 72 -6.31 11.19 4.96
C GLY A 72 -7.62 11.99 5.12
N ASN A 73 -8.54 11.50 5.95
CA ASN A 73 -9.82 12.14 6.24
C ASN A 73 -9.66 13.50 6.94
N ARG A 74 -8.59 13.72 7.71
CA ARG A 74 -8.31 15.04 8.31
C ARG A 74 -8.09 16.13 7.26
N PHE A 75 -7.54 15.78 6.11
CA PHE A 75 -7.29 16.70 5.00
C PHE A 75 -8.44 16.72 3.98
N ASN A 76 -9.39 15.80 4.09
CA ASN A 76 -10.53 15.73 3.19
C ASN A 76 -11.60 16.77 3.56
N LYS A 77 -11.76 17.79 2.71
CA LYS A 77 -12.74 18.87 2.88
C LYS A 77 -14.17 18.35 2.96
N PHE A 78 -14.52 17.35 2.14
CA PHE A 78 -15.86 16.75 2.15
C PHE A 78 -16.17 16.12 3.51
N VAL A 79 -15.25 15.29 4.03
CA VAL A 79 -15.44 14.64 5.35
C VAL A 79 -15.55 15.69 6.46
N LYS A 80 -14.76 16.76 6.38
CA LYS A 80 -14.84 17.89 7.32
C LYS A 80 -16.21 18.57 7.28
N GLU A 81 -16.77 18.81 6.11
CA GLU A 81 -18.10 19.41 5.93
C GLU A 81 -19.22 18.48 6.40
N THR A 82 -19.15 17.19 6.07
CA THR A 82 -20.12 16.20 6.55
C THR A 82 -20.11 16.09 8.09
N ARG A 83 -18.93 16.06 8.72
CA ARG A 83 -18.81 16.05 10.19
C ARG A 83 -19.43 17.32 10.81
N LYS A 84 -19.25 18.49 10.20
CA LYS A 84 -19.90 19.73 10.64
C LYS A 84 -21.42 19.69 10.49
N PHE A 85 -21.92 19.19 9.37
CA PHE A 85 -23.35 19.07 9.10
C PHE A 85 -24.05 18.14 10.11
N ILE A 86 -23.47 16.96 10.37
CA ILE A 86 -23.99 16.01 11.37
C ILE A 86 -24.02 16.67 12.75
N LYS A 87 -22.93 17.35 13.13
CA LYS A 87 -22.87 18.06 14.41
C LYS A 87 -23.96 19.14 14.52
N SER A 88 -24.27 19.87 13.45
CA SER A 88 -25.32 20.90 13.45
C SER A 88 -26.75 20.36 13.47
N LYS A 89 -26.98 19.09 13.12
CA LYS A 89 -28.32 18.50 13.00
C LYS A 89 -28.75 17.70 14.23
N TYR A 90 -27.78 17.21 15.01
CA TYR A 90 -28.01 16.30 16.13
C TYR A 90 -27.49 16.82 17.48
N LEU A 91 -26.84 17.99 17.50
CA LEU A 91 -26.55 18.81 18.69
C LEU A 91 -27.19 20.18 18.50
#